data_AF-A0A7X6VLZ6-F1
#
_entry.id   AF-A0A7X6VLZ6-F1
#
_cell.length_a   1.000
_cell.length_b   1.000
_cell.length_c   1.000
_cell.angle_alpha   90.00
_cell.angle_beta   90.00
_cell.angle_gamma   90.00
#
_symmetry.space_group_name_H-M   'P 1'
#
loop_
_entity.id
_entity.type
_entity.pdbx_description
1 polymer ?
#
loop_
_entity_poly.entity_id
_entity_poly.type
_entity_poly.pdbx_seq_one_letter_code
_entity_poly.pdbx_strand_id
1 'polypeptide(L)' 'MGNITFSFDKEVLRRGREYAKRHNISFKALVRCLVEQTVSEESSQWLEDTFSLMDRRNASSRGKKWTRDKLYCG' A
#
# COMPACT_ATOMS: atom_id res chain seq x y z
N MET A 1 -7.87 -11.05 18.47
CA MET A 1 -6.48 -11.28 18.00
C MET A 1 -6.20 -12.78 18.09
N GLY A 2 -6.03 -13.46 16.96
CA GLY A 2 -5.64 -14.88 16.92
C GLY A 2 -4.13 -15.03 16.81
N ASN A 3 -3.55 -15.99 17.54
CA ASN A 3 -2.17 -16.42 17.31
C ASN A 3 -2.17 -17.54 16.28
N ILE A 4 -1.41 -17.37 15.20
CA ILE A 4 -1.27 -18.37 14.15
C ILE A 4 0.17 -18.88 14.17
N THR A 5 0.33 -20.19 14.20
CA THR A 5 1.63 -20.86 14.08
C THR A 5 1.80 -21.30 12.63
N PHE A 6 2.84 -20.80 11.97
CA PHE A 6 3.20 -21.20 10.62
C PHE A 6 4.49 -22.01 10.63
N SER A 7 4.50 -23.08 9.85
CA SER A 7 5.72 -23.83 9.54
C SER A 7 6.30 -23.30 8.24
N PHE A 8 7.53 -22.77 8.29
CA PHE A 8 8.28 -22.34 7.12
C PHE A 8 9.50 -23.24 6.93
N ASP A 9 9.93 -23.38 5.68
CA ASP A 9 11.26 -23.91 5.41
C ASP A 9 12.34 -23.04 6.07
N LYS A 10 13.42 -23.68 6.55
CA LYS A 10 14.48 -23.01 7.31
C LYS A 10 15.16 -21.91 6.48
N GLU A 11 15.33 -22.11 5.18
CA GLU A 11 15.98 -21.12 4.31
C GLU A 11 15.04 -19.94 4.03
N VAL A 12 13.74 -20.19 3.87
CA VAL A 12 12.72 -19.13 3.74
C VAL A 12 12.69 -18.26 5.00
N LEU A 13 12.74 -18.89 6.19
CA LEU A 13 12.77 -18.18 7.47
C LEU A 13 14.04 -17.33 7.62
N ARG A 14 15.20 -17.83 7.17
CA ARG A 14 16.47 -17.10 7.18
C ARG A 14 16.40 -15.85 6.30
N ARG A 15 16.04 -16.03 5.02
CA ARG A 15 15.93 -14.94 4.04
C ARG A 15 14.89 -13.90 4.44
N GLY A 16 13.73 -14.35 4.92
CA GLY A 16 12.65 -13.48 5.36
C GLY A 16 13.06 -12.60 6.55
N ARG A 17 13.78 -13.14 7.53
CA ARG A 17 14.32 -12.35 8.65
C ARG A 17 15.38 -11.35 8.20
N GLU A 18 16.24 -11.74 7.27
CA GLU A 18 17.26 -10.85 6.72
C GLU A 18 16.62 -9.67 5.98
N TYR A 19 15.61 -9.93 5.15
CA TYR A 19 14.81 -8.90 4.49
C TYR A 19 14.16 -7.96 5.53
N ALA A 20 13.44 -8.51 6.50
CA ALA A 20 12.80 -7.71 7.55
C ALA A 20 13.80 -6.81 8.29
N LYS A 21 14.99 -7.33 8.61
CA LYS A 21 16.07 -6.57 9.25
C LYS A 21 16.58 -5.42 8.37
N ARG A 22 16.77 -5.64 7.06
CA ARG A 22 17.18 -4.58 6.11
C ARG A 22 16.15 -3.45 6.02
N HIS A 23 14.88 -3.78 6.16
CA HIS A 23 13.77 -2.82 6.16
C HIS A 23 13.39 -2.31 7.56
N ASN A 24 14.19 -2.63 8.59
CA ASN A 24 13.98 -2.22 9.98
C ASN A 24 12.60 -2.61 10.58
N ILE A 25 12.07 -3.76 10.16
CA ILE A 25 10.80 -4.32 10.64
C ILE A 25 10.99 -5.73 11.21
N SER A 26 10.04 -6.19 12.02
CA SER A 26 10.02 -7.59 12.47
C SER A 26 9.48 -8.51 11.38
N PHE A 27 9.92 -9.77 11.35
CA PHE A 27 9.38 -10.77 10.42
C PHE A 27 7.86 -10.97 10.60
N LYS A 28 7.36 -10.85 11.84
CA LYS A 28 5.91 -10.88 12.12
C LYS A 28 5.18 -9.70 11.48
N ALA A 29 5.76 -8.50 11.53
CA ALA A 29 5.22 -7.32 10.87
C ALA A 29 5.24 -7.47 9.34
N LEU A 30 6.30 -8.07 8.78
CA LEU A 30 6.37 -8.40 7.35
C LEU A 30 5.23 -9.35 6.94
N VAL A 31 5.05 -10.47 7.64
CA VAL A 31 3.96 -11.42 7.35
C VAL A 31 2.60 -10.74 7.45
N ARG A 32 2.38 -9.93 8.50
CA ARG A 32 1.14 -9.18 8.65
C ARG A 32 0.89 -8.25 7.46
N CYS A 33 1.89 -7.49 7.06
CA CYS A 33 1.75 -6.52 5.97
C CYS A 33 1.47 -7.22 4.63
N LEU A 34 2.14 -8.35 4.37
CA LEU A 34 1.88 -9.17 3.17
C LEU A 34 0.46 -9.75 3.18
N VAL A 35 -0.01 -10.29 4.32
CA VAL A 35 -1.38 -10.80 4.44
C VAL A 35 -2.39 -9.68 4.26
N GLU A 36 -2.18 -8.52 4.90
CA GLU A 36 -3.04 -7.35 4.73
C GLU A 36 -3.07 -6.89 3.26
N GLN A 37 -1.92 -6.86 2.58
CA GLN A 37 -1.84 -6.51 1.15
C GLN A 37 -2.59 -7.51 0.27
N THR A 38 -2.35 -8.82 0.45
CA THR A 38 -3.02 -9.86 -0.34
C THR A 38 -4.52 -9.91 -0.09
N VAL A 39 -4.97 -9.69 1.14
CA VAL A 39 -6.41 -9.70 1.47
C VAL A 39 -7.09 -8.36 1.13
N SER A 40 -6.33 -7.26 1.04
CA SER A 40 -6.88 -5.96 0.61
C SER A 40 -7.09 -5.87 -0.90
N GLU A 41 -6.52 -6.78 -1.70
CA GLU A 41 -6.79 -6.92 -3.13
C GLU A 41 -8.07 -7.73 -3.42
N GLU A 42 -9.19 -7.28 -2.86
CA GLU A 42 -10.51 -7.56 -3.45
C GLU A 42 -11.49 -6.39 -3.29
N SER A 43 -11.00 -5.19 -2.95
CA SER A 43 -11.84 -3.99 -2.98
C SER A 43 -11.42 -3.14 -4.17
N SER A 44 -11.94 -3.44 -5.37
CA SER A 44 -12.10 -2.42 -6.43
C SER A 44 -12.84 -1.17 -5.90
N GLN A 45 -13.47 -1.30 -4.73
CA GLN A 45 -14.03 -0.24 -3.91
C GLN A 45 -13.08 0.95 -3.70
N TRP A 46 -11.76 0.79 -3.61
CA TRP A 46 -10.89 1.96 -3.43
C TRP A 46 -10.89 2.89 -4.65
N LEU A 47 -11.00 2.32 -5.86
CA LEU A 47 -11.14 3.10 -7.10
C LEU A 47 -12.51 3.78 -7.13
N GLU A 48 -13.58 3.04 -6.83
CA GLU A 48 -14.94 3.59 -6.77
C GLU A 48 -15.11 4.67 -5.71
N ASP A 49 -14.50 4.51 -4.53
CA ASP A 49 -14.49 5.48 -3.44
C ASP A 49 -13.70 6.72 -3.84
N THR A 50 -12.58 6.53 -4.54
CA THR A 50 -11.77 7.64 -5.06
C THR A 50 -12.56 8.45 -6.08
N PHE A 51 -13.19 7.80 -7.06
CA PHE A 51 -14.04 8.48 -8.04
C PHE A 51 -15.26 9.13 -7.37
N SER A 52 -15.92 8.45 -6.44
CA SER A 52 -17.03 9.01 -5.66
C SER A 52 -16.62 10.26 -4.87
N LEU A 53 -15.42 10.29 -4.29
CA LEU A 53 -14.90 11.46 -3.60
C LEU A 53 -14.58 12.61 -4.57
N MET A 54 -14.07 12.30 -5.76
CA MET A 54 -13.82 13.29 -6.81
C MET A 54 -15.13 13.87 -7.35
N ASP A 55 -16.13 13.03 -7.63
CA ASP A 55 -17.44 13.45 -8.14
C ASP A 55 -18.21 14.31 -7.14
N ARG A 56 -18.12 13.99 -5.84
CA ARG A 56 -18.70 14.82 -4.76
C ARG A 56 -18.05 16.18 -4.64
N ARG A 57 -16.79 16.32 -5.06
CA ARG A 57 -16.09 17.60 -5.07
C ARG A 57 -16.45 18.31 -6.38
N ASN A 58 -17.22 19.38 -6.29
CA ASN A 58 -17.47 20.27 -7.43
C ASN A 58 -16.22 21.13 -7.75
N ALA A 59 -15.10 20.47 -7.98
CA ALA A 59 -13.80 21.07 -8.23
C ALA A 59 -13.70 21.43 -9.71
N SER A 60 -13.80 22.72 -10.00
CA SER A 60 -13.60 23.26 -11.33
C SER A 60 -12.23 23.91 -11.42
N SER A 61 -11.44 23.57 -12.44
CA SER A 61 -10.21 24.29 -12.77
C SER A 61 -10.48 25.73 -13.23
N ARG A 62 -11.76 26.10 -13.47
CA ARG A 62 -12.19 27.41 -14.01
C ARG A 62 -11.35 27.86 -15.22
N GLY A 63 -10.93 26.90 -16.04
CA GLY A 63 -10.11 27.16 -17.23
C GLY A 63 -8.62 27.41 -16.97
N LYS A 64 -8.13 27.25 -15.73
CA LYS A 64 -6.70 27.30 -15.43
C LYS A 64 -6.00 26.11 -16.07
N LYS A 65 -5.06 26.42 -16.97
CA LYS A 65 -4.16 25.46 -17.59
C LYS A 65 -2.81 25.53 -16.91
N TRP A 66 -2.29 24.39 -16.48
CA TRP A 66 -0.92 24.29 -15.99
C TRP A 66 -0.04 23.71 -17.11
N THR A 67 1.10 24.34 -17.34
CA THR A 67 2.16 23.77 -18.18
C THR A 67 3.02 22.86 -17.31
N ARG A 68 3.66 21.87 -17.94
CA ARG A 68 4.54 20.91 -17.24
C ARG A 68 5.55 21.64 -16.35
N ASP A 69 6.20 22.66 -16.89
CA ASP A 69 7.22 23.44 -16.17
C ASP A 69 6.68 24.16 -14.93
N LYS A 70 5.38 24.51 -14.89
CA LYS A 70 4.73 25.13 -13.72
C LYS A 70 4.40 24.13 -12.60
N LEU A 71 4.32 22.84 -12.92
CA LEU A 71 4.05 21.78 -11.95
C LEU A 71 5.34 21.22 -11.34
N TYR A 72 6.48 21.41 -12.00
CA TYR A 72 7.81 21.03 -11.52
C TYR A 72 8.57 22.22 -10.89
N CYS A 73 7.88 23.08 -10.13
CA CYS A 73 8.58 24.01 -9.25
C CYS A 73 9.03 23.25 -8.01
N GLY A 74 10.34 22.96 -7.93
CA GLY A 74 11.00 22.48 -6.71
C GLY A 74 11.04 23.55 -5.64
#